data_AF-A0A7X1U1E7-F1
#
_entry.id   AF-A0A7X1U1E7-F1
#
_cell.length_a   1.000
_cell.length_b   1.000
_cell.length_c   1.000
_cell.angle_alpha   90.00
_cell.angle_beta   90.00
_cell.angle_gamma   90.00
#
_symmetry.space_group_name_H-M   'P 1'
#
loop_
_entity.id
_entity.type
_entity.pdbx_description
1 polymer ?
#
loop_
_entity_poly.entity_id
_entity_poly.type
_entity_poly.pdbx_seq_one_letter_code
_entity_poly.pdbx_strand_id
1 'polypeptide(L)'
;MPDAGAPTTPLDSRKLDAVLFDMDGVVTRTASIHAAAWKQTFDTLLKSRSAAANSFLPFDIEVDYRRYVDGKPRLDGVVSFLASRGITLPYGEPDDGPADETIWGLGNRKDRLLQRLLRSRGVEVFETTV
;
A
#
# COMPACT_ATOMS: atom_id res chain seq x y z
N MET A 1 -26.53 -32.16 5.27
CA MET A 1 -26.30 -32.25 3.82
C MET A 1 -25.30 -31.16 3.46
N PRO A 2 -24.13 -31.48 2.88
CA PRO A 2 -23.00 -30.57 2.74
C PRO A 2 -23.05 -29.70 1.48
N ASP A 3 -22.37 -28.57 1.58
CA ASP A 3 -22.13 -27.50 0.61
C ASP A 3 -21.57 -27.99 -0.73
N ALA A 4 -22.13 -27.50 -1.83
CA ALA A 4 -21.60 -27.68 -3.17
C ALA A 4 -20.44 -26.69 -3.40
N GLY A 5 -19.21 -27.17 -3.24
CA GLY A 5 -18.00 -26.40 -3.57
C GLY A 5 -17.95 -26.03 -5.05
N ALA A 6 -17.85 -24.73 -5.34
CA ALA A 6 -17.64 -24.24 -6.69
C ALA A 6 -16.29 -24.76 -7.25
N PRO A 7 -16.23 -25.20 -8.51
CA PRO A 7 -14.98 -25.66 -9.11
C PRO A 7 -14.03 -24.48 -9.33
N THR A 8 -12.86 -24.54 -8.71
CA THR A 8 -11.72 -23.67 -9.03
C THR A 8 -11.01 -24.25 -10.24
N THR A 9 -11.38 -23.77 -11.43
CA THR A 9 -10.70 -24.15 -12.67
C THR A 9 -9.28 -23.57 -12.68
N PRO A 10 -8.21 -24.39 -12.79
CA PRO A 10 -6.86 -23.88 -12.95
C PRO A 10 -6.76 -23.09 -14.25
N LEU A 11 -6.29 -21.85 -14.18
CA LEU A 11 -6.03 -21.04 -15.36
C LEU A 11 -4.82 -21.63 -16.11
N ASP A 12 -5.06 -22.15 -17.31
CA ASP A 12 -4.02 -22.65 -18.22
C ASP A 12 -3.31 -21.45 -18.86
N SER A 13 -2.05 -21.22 -18.47
CA SER A 13 -1.25 -20.09 -18.93
C SER A 13 -0.99 -20.09 -20.45
N ARG A 14 -1.23 -21.22 -21.13
CA ARG A 14 -1.10 -21.35 -22.59
C ARG A 14 -2.27 -20.75 -23.38
N LYS A 15 -3.34 -20.31 -22.69
CA LYS A 15 -4.52 -19.65 -23.28
C LYS A 15 -4.59 -18.14 -22.97
N LEU A 16 -3.50 -17.57 -22.44
CA LEU A 16 -3.38 -16.14 -22.18
C LEU A 16 -2.67 -15.48 -23.37
N ASP A 17 -3.41 -14.75 -24.20
CA ASP A 17 -2.87 -14.07 -25.39
C ASP A 17 -1.99 -12.85 -25.03
N ALA A 18 -2.15 -12.31 -23.81
CA ALA A 18 -1.28 -11.29 -23.26
C ALA A 18 -1.34 -11.33 -21.72
N VAL A 19 -0.20 -11.06 -21.09
CA VAL A 19 -0.09 -10.90 -19.62
C VAL A 19 0.46 -9.51 -19.35
N LEU A 20 -0.31 -8.68 -18.64
CA LEU A 20 0.16 -7.38 -18.17
C LEU A 20 0.92 -7.60 -16.86
N PHE A 21 2.24 -7.64 -16.93
CA PHE A 21 3.09 -7.68 -15.75
C PHE A 21 3.23 -6.27 -15.19
N ASP A 22 2.80 -6.09 -13.95
CA ASP A 22 3.16 -4.90 -13.19
C ASP A 22 4.66 -4.94 -12.87
N MET A 23 5.36 -3.81 -12.99
CA MET A 23 6.77 -3.73 -12.58
C MET A 23 6.93 -3.75 -11.07
N ASP A 24 5.90 -3.30 -10.33
CA ASP A 24 5.88 -3.24 -8.88
C ASP A 24 5.61 -4.62 -8.27
N GLY A 25 6.68 -5.39 -8.04
CA GLY A 25 6.63 -6.68 -7.34
C GLY A 25 6.77 -7.93 -8.22
N VAL A 26 6.76 -7.81 -9.56
CA VAL A 26 7.08 -8.93 -10.46
C VAL A 26 8.53 -8.91 -10.93
N VAL A 27 9.07 -7.74 -11.32
CA VAL A 27 10.43 -7.62 -11.87
C VAL A 27 11.38 -6.86 -10.93
N THR A 28 10.85 -5.98 -10.07
CA THR A 28 11.66 -5.17 -9.15
C THR A 28 11.15 -5.28 -7.71
N ARG A 29 12.04 -5.24 -6.71
CA ARG A 29 11.67 -5.22 -5.28
C ARG A 29 11.09 -3.87 -4.81
N THR A 30 10.53 -3.07 -5.70
CA THR A 30 9.90 -1.78 -5.37
C THR A 30 8.68 -1.96 -4.47
N ALA A 31 7.95 -3.07 -4.57
CA ALA A 31 6.83 -3.39 -3.68
C ALA A 31 7.23 -3.32 -2.19
N SER A 32 8.40 -3.83 -1.82
CA SER A 32 8.91 -3.73 -0.44
C SER A 32 9.18 -2.28 0.00
N ILE A 33 9.67 -1.44 -0.92
CA ILE A 33 9.93 -0.02 -0.67
C ILE A 33 8.60 0.76 -0.58
N HIS A 34 7.62 0.41 -1.41
CA HIS A 34 6.28 0.98 -1.39
C HIS A 34 5.58 0.65 -0.06
N ALA A 35 5.62 -0.60 0.37
CA ALA A 35 5.08 -1.03 1.65
C ALA A 35 5.77 -0.33 2.83
N ALA A 36 7.10 -0.18 2.79
CA ALA A 36 7.85 0.56 3.80
C ALA A 36 7.46 2.05 3.85
N ALA A 37 7.29 2.70 2.69
CA ALA A 37 6.85 4.10 2.61
C ALA A 37 5.44 4.29 3.20
N TRP A 38 4.52 3.36 2.91
CA TRP A 38 3.18 3.36 3.49
C TRP A 38 3.20 3.15 4.99
N LYS A 39 3.92 2.14 5.48
CA LYS A 39 4.08 1.88 6.90
C LYS A 39 4.55 3.13 7.64
N GLN A 40 5.61 3.78 7.17
CA GLN A 40 6.12 4.98 7.82
C GLN A 40 5.11 6.14 7.80
N THR A 41 4.35 6.28 6.71
CA THR A 41 3.30 7.30 6.58
C THR A 41 2.18 7.07 7.60
N PHE A 42 1.60 5.87 7.62
CA PHE A 42 0.49 5.52 8.51
C PHE A 42 0.91 5.43 9.97
N ASP A 43 2.06 4.82 10.28
CA ASP A 43 2.54 4.74 11.66
C ASP A 43 2.77 6.13 12.24
N THR A 44 3.17 7.12 11.45
CA THR A 44 3.33 8.49 11.96
C THR A 44 1.98 9.09 12.35
N LEU A 45 0.95 8.94 11.51
CA LEU A 45 -0.41 9.40 11.78
C LEU A 45 -1.02 8.67 12.99
N LEU A 46 -0.84 7.35 13.06
CA LEU A 46 -1.36 6.55 14.16
C LEU A 46 -0.65 6.90 15.47
N LYS A 47 0.66 7.18 15.44
CA LYS A 47 1.39 7.66 16.63
C LYS A 47 0.86 9.00 17.12
N SER A 48 0.68 9.99 16.23
CA SER A 48 0.16 11.31 16.63
C SER A 48 -1.23 11.20 17.28
N ARG A 49 -2.08 10.31 16.79
CA ARG A 49 -3.43 10.07 17.34
C ARG A 49 -3.44 9.20 18.59
N SER A 50 -2.59 8.18 18.66
CA SER A 50 -2.51 7.27 19.82
C SER A 50 -2.00 7.96 21.08
N ALA A 51 -1.25 9.06 20.95
CA ALA A 51 -0.86 9.92 22.07
C ALA A 51 -2.09 10.47 22.85
N ALA A 52 -3.25 10.56 22.22
CA ALA A 52 -4.50 10.96 22.86
C ALA A 52 -5.37 9.78 23.36
N ALA A 53 -5.11 8.54 22.88
CA ALA A 53 -6.02 7.40 23.04
C ALA A 53 -5.39 6.14 23.70
N ASN A 54 -4.13 6.22 24.14
CA ASN A 54 -3.40 5.15 24.86
C ASN A 54 -3.37 3.76 24.19
N SER A 55 -3.67 3.67 22.90
CA SER A 55 -3.58 2.45 22.11
C SER A 55 -2.96 2.76 20.74
N PHE A 56 -1.75 2.26 20.53
CA PHE A 56 -1.05 2.34 19.24
C PHE A 56 -1.00 0.94 18.62
N LEU A 57 -1.75 0.74 17.54
CA LEU A 57 -1.67 -0.48 16.74
C LEU A 57 -1.04 -0.13 15.38
N PRO A 58 0.25 -0.46 15.15
CA PRO A 58 0.95 -0.09 13.93
C PRO A 58 0.29 -0.67 12.67
N PHE A 59 0.66 -0.09 11.53
CA PHE A 59 0.38 -0.64 10.20
C PHE A 59 1.18 -1.93 10.00
N ASP A 60 0.47 -3.01 9.68
CA ASP A 60 1.04 -4.32 9.37
C ASP A 60 1.28 -4.46 7.86
N ILE A 61 2.54 -4.65 7.46
CA ILE A 61 2.88 -4.78 6.03
C ILE A 61 2.34 -6.09 5.44
N GLU A 62 2.27 -7.18 6.18
CA GLU A 62 1.82 -8.46 5.61
C GLU A 62 0.30 -8.52 5.49
N VAL A 63 -0.40 -7.90 6.44
CA VAL A 63 -1.87 -7.96 6.56
C VAL A 63 -2.53 -6.71 5.98
N ASP A 64 -2.19 -5.52 6.48
CA ASP A 64 -2.90 -4.29 6.12
C ASP A 64 -2.57 -3.84 4.69
N TYR A 65 -1.32 -3.99 4.26
CA TYR A 65 -0.91 -3.62 2.90
C TYR A 65 -1.68 -4.43 1.86
N ARG A 66 -1.62 -5.77 1.93
CA ARG A 66 -2.31 -6.65 0.99
C ARG A 66 -3.83 -6.43 0.98
N ARG A 67 -4.42 -6.17 2.14
CA ARG A 67 -5.87 -6.09 2.28
C ARG A 67 -6.46 -4.74 1.89
N TYR A 68 -5.73 -3.65 2.16
CA TYR A 68 -6.29 -2.31 2.06
C TYR A 68 -5.60 -1.40 1.06
N VAL A 69 -4.35 -1.69 0.67
CA VAL A 69 -3.53 -0.76 -0.12
C VAL A 69 -3.11 -1.36 -1.46
N ASP A 70 -2.68 -2.62 -1.46
CA ASP A 70 -2.15 -3.30 -2.63
C ASP A 70 -3.22 -3.43 -3.73
N GLY A 71 -2.80 -3.18 -4.97
CA GLY A 71 -3.69 -3.18 -6.14
C GLY A 71 -4.74 -2.06 -6.20
N LYS A 72 -4.77 -1.12 -5.24
CA LYS A 72 -5.70 0.02 -5.24
C LYS A 72 -5.04 1.31 -5.72
N PRO A 73 -5.81 2.24 -6.32
CA PRO A 73 -5.34 3.61 -6.52
C PRO A 73 -4.84 4.22 -5.21
N ARG A 74 -3.80 5.06 -5.29
CA ARG A 74 -3.09 5.58 -4.10
C ARG A 74 -4.02 6.17 -3.05
N LEU A 75 -4.95 7.02 -3.46
CA LEU A 75 -5.88 7.71 -2.54
C LEU A 75 -6.91 6.73 -1.98
N ASP A 76 -7.41 5.80 -2.79
CA ASP A 76 -8.34 4.76 -2.36
C ASP A 76 -7.69 3.81 -1.34
N GLY A 77 -6.39 3.53 -1.49
CA GLY A 77 -5.61 2.78 -0.50
C GLY A 77 -5.56 3.49 0.86
N VAL A 78 -5.37 4.81 0.86
CA VAL A 78 -5.43 5.63 2.08
C VAL A 78 -6.82 5.56 2.70
N VAL A 79 -7.87 5.85 1.91
CA VAL A 79 -9.26 5.81 2.39
C VAL A 79 -9.60 4.43 2.97
N SER A 80 -9.26 3.37 2.24
CA SER A 80 -9.54 1.98 2.65
C SER A 80 -8.83 1.61 3.96
N PHE A 81 -7.56 2.00 4.12
CA PHE A 81 -6.84 1.71 5.36
C PHE A 81 -7.38 2.51 6.54
N LEU A 82 -7.61 3.81 6.36
CA LEU A 82 -8.14 4.66 7.44
C LEU A 82 -9.52 4.19 7.90
N ALA A 83 -10.40 3.83 6.96
CA ALA A 83 -11.71 3.26 7.26
C ALA A 83 -11.60 1.97 8.10
N SER A 84 -10.61 1.10 7.83
CA SER A 84 -10.37 -0.11 8.64
C SER A 84 -10.02 0.18 10.09
N ARG A 85 -9.48 1.37 10.37
CA ARG A 85 -9.13 1.84 11.71
C ARG A 85 -10.17 2.79 12.31
N GLY A 86 -11.34 2.92 11.67
CA GLY A 86 -12.40 3.85 12.10
C GLY A 86 -12.01 5.32 11.99
N ILE A 87 -11.01 5.64 11.15
CA ILE A 87 -10.50 6.98 10.95
C ILE A 87 -11.13 7.57 9.69
N THR A 88 -11.68 8.76 9.82
CA THR A 88 -12.11 9.58 8.67
C THR A 88 -11.28 10.84 8.63
N LEU A 89 -10.78 11.17 7.44
CA LEU A 89 -10.09 12.42 7.16
C LEU A 89 -10.78 13.11 5.96
N PRO A 90 -10.74 14.45 5.90
CA PRO A 90 -11.17 15.15 4.69
C PRO A 90 -10.33 14.70 3.50
N TYR A 91 -10.94 14.68 2.32
CA TYR A 91 -10.26 14.26 1.10
C TYR A 91 -9.08 15.19 0.77
N GLY A 92 -9.28 16.50 0.98
CA GLY A 92 -8.27 17.52 0.71
C GLY A 92 -8.16 17.85 -0.77
N GLU A 93 -7.08 18.55 -1.13
CA GLU A 93 -6.77 18.99 -2.48
C GLU A 93 -5.39 18.48 -2.94
N PRO A 94 -5.14 18.37 -4.26
CA PRO A 94 -3.86 17.87 -4.78
C PRO A 94 -2.62 18.62 -4.27
N ASP A 95 -2.78 19.91 -3.99
CA ASP A 95 -1.73 20.82 -3.52
C ASP A 95 -1.48 20.74 -2.01
N ASP A 96 -2.26 19.92 -1.28
CA ASP A 96 -2.07 19.70 0.15
C ASP A 96 -0.64 19.22 0.44
N GLY A 97 -0.02 19.87 1.41
CA GLY A 97 1.28 19.52 1.90
C GLY A 97 1.29 18.15 2.59
N PRO A 98 2.46 17.51 2.72
CA PRO A 98 2.59 16.22 3.41
C PRO A 98 2.39 16.31 4.94
N ALA A 99 2.20 17.53 5.46
CA ALA A 99 1.87 17.78 6.86
C ALA A 99 0.36 17.87 7.08
N ASP A 100 -0.43 18.05 6.01
CA ASP A 100 -1.87 18.16 6.10
C ASP A 100 -2.48 16.77 6.33
N GLU A 101 -3.35 16.65 7.33
CA GLU A 101 -4.05 15.41 7.66
C GLU A 101 -5.27 15.21 6.74
N THR A 102 -5.01 15.18 5.43
CA THR A 102 -6.00 14.89 4.39
C THR A 102 -5.61 13.62 3.63
N ILE A 103 -6.55 13.07 2.86
CA ILE A 103 -6.26 11.90 2.00
C ILE A 103 -5.14 12.23 0.99
N TRP A 104 -5.22 13.42 0.37
CA TRP A 104 -4.18 13.93 -0.52
C TRP A 104 -2.84 14.16 0.19
N GLY A 105 -2.85 14.81 1.35
CA GLY A 105 -1.65 15.07 2.15
C GLY A 105 -0.89 13.79 2.52
N LEU A 106 -1.62 12.73 2.93
CA LEU A 106 -1.03 11.41 3.20
C LEU A 106 -0.44 10.75 1.95
N GLY A 107 -1.14 10.84 0.81
CA GLY A 107 -0.63 10.37 -0.47
C GLY A 107 0.67 11.09 -0.88
N ASN A 108 0.68 12.41 -0.77
CA ASN A 108 1.84 13.25 -1.07
C ASN A 108 3.02 12.98 -0.13
N ARG A 109 2.73 12.71 1.15
CA ARG A 109 3.74 12.28 2.14
C ARG A 109 4.38 10.95 1.78
N LYS A 110 3.59 9.95 1.39
CA LYS A 110 4.10 8.65 0.91
C LYS A 110 4.99 8.83 -0.30
N ASP A 111 4.61 9.66 -1.27
CA ASP A 111 5.41 9.89 -2.48
C ASP A 111 6.78 10.49 -2.15
N ARG A 112 6.82 11.52 -1.29
CA ARG A 112 8.08 12.11 -0.84
C ARG A 112 8.94 11.09 -0.09
N LEU A 113 8.33 10.22 0.72
CA LEU A 113 9.03 9.14 1.42
C LEU A 113 9.58 8.10 0.45
N LEU A 114 8.78 7.65 -0.51
CA LEU A 114 9.18 6.69 -1.53
C LEU A 114 10.37 7.23 -2.33
N GLN A 115 10.32 8.48 -2.80
CA GLN A 115 11.45 9.08 -3.51
C GLN A 115 12.72 9.14 -2.64
N ARG A 116 12.60 9.43 -1.34
CA ARG A 116 13.75 9.39 -0.41
C ARG A 116 14.28 7.97 -0.23
N LEU A 117 13.41 6.97 -0.09
CA LEU A 117 13.81 5.58 0.08
C LEU A 117 14.48 5.03 -1.19
N LEU A 118 13.95 5.36 -2.37
CA LEU A 118 14.57 5.01 -3.66
C LEU A 118 15.96 5.64 -3.80
N ARG A 119 16.13 6.92 -3.44
CA ARG A 119 17.44 7.60 -3.47
C ARG A 119 18.45 7.03 -2.49
N SER A 120 18.00 6.57 -1.32
CA SER A 120 18.90 6.10 -0.25
C SER A 120 19.24 4.62 -0.33
N ARG A 121 18.32 3.77 -0.78
CA ARG A 121 18.51 2.32 -0.84
C ARG A 121 18.96 1.82 -2.22
N GLY A 122 18.78 2.60 -3.28
CA GLY A 122 18.86 2.08 -4.64
C GLY A 122 17.74 1.08 -4.93
N VAL A 123 17.38 0.92 -6.20
CA VAL A 123 16.44 -0.16 -6.57
C VAL A 123 17.28 -1.44 -6.62
N GLU A 124 17.14 -2.32 -5.63
CA GLU A 124 17.71 -3.66 -5.72
C GLU A 124 16.94 -4.44 -6.81
N VAL A 125 17.54 -4.50 -8.00
CA VAL A 125 17.08 -5.30 -9.14
C VAL A 125 17.48 -6.75 -8.90
N PHE A 126 16.65 -7.72 -9.29
CA PHE A 126 17.05 -9.13 -9.22
C PHE A 126 18.26 -9.39 -10.14
N GLU A 127 19.37 -9.88 -9.59
CA GLU A 127 20.32 -10.70 -10.34
C GLU A 127 19.68 -12.07 -10.57
N THR A 128 18.81 -12.17 -11.56
CA THR A 128 18.60 -13.33 -12.46
C THR A 128 17.24 -13.19 -13.12
N THR A 129 17.26 -12.74 -14.36
CA THR A 129 16.31 -13.21 -15.37
C THR A 129 17.12 -14.16 -16.26
N VAL A 130 16.96 -15.47 -16.07
CA VAL A 130 17.29 -16.50 -17.06
C VAL A 130 16.01 -17.03 -17.65
#